data_AF-A0A1X2KGN9-F1
#
_entry.id   AF-A0A1X2KGN9-F1
#
_cell.length_a   1.000
_cell.length_b   1.000
_cell.length_c   1.000
_cell.angle_alpha   90.00
_cell.angle_beta   90.00
_cell.angle_gamma   90.00
#
_symmetry.space_group_name_H-M   'P 1'
#
loop_
_entity.id
_entity.type
_entity.pdbx_description
1 polymer ?
#
loop_
_entity_poly.entity_id
_entity_poly.type
_entity_poly.pdbx_seq_one_letter_code
_entity_poly.pdbx_strand_id
1 'polypeptide(L)' 'MDGSPVQINDSREPPYKAITFVVLAVLAVIFTLVYIQFRGGFTPKTELTMLASRAGLVMDPGSKVTYNGVEIGRVGSIA' A
#
# COMPACT_ATOMS: atom_id res chain seq x y z
N MET A 1 70.95 2.46 2.94
CA MET A 1 69.96 2.09 1.93
C MET A 1 68.62 2.38 2.57
N ASP A 2 68.22 3.64 2.54
CA ASP A 2 67.04 4.10 3.27
C ASP A 2 65.82 3.79 2.41
N GLY A 3 65.05 2.80 2.85
CA GLY A 3 63.81 2.41 2.20
C GLY A 3 62.75 3.47 2.41
N SER A 4 62.18 3.96 1.32
CA SER A 4 61.07 4.91 1.32
C SER A 4 59.88 4.33 2.11
N PRO A 5 59.19 5.11 2.96
CA PRO A 5 58.05 4.60 3.70
C PRO A 5 56.90 4.30 2.72
N VAL A 6 56.41 3.06 2.73
CA VAL A 6 55.23 2.64 1.96
C VAL A 6 54.03 3.41 2.50
N GLN A 7 53.46 4.26 1.65
CA GLN A 7 52.26 5.04 2.00
C GLN A 7 51.04 4.12 1.90
N ILE A 8 50.47 3.74 3.05
CA ILE A 8 49.25 2.95 3.13
C ILE A 8 48.08 3.93 3.07
N ASN A 9 47.32 3.89 1.97
CA ASN A 9 46.12 4.71 1.80
C ASN A 9 44.98 4.14 2.63
N ASP A 10 44.39 4.94 3.52
CA ASP A 10 43.26 4.52 4.35
C ASP A 10 42.04 4.19 3.47
N SER A 11 41.50 2.99 3.67
CA SER A 11 40.34 2.53 2.91
C SER A 11 39.09 3.25 3.44
N ARG A 12 38.57 4.23 2.69
CA ARG A 12 37.28 4.88 2.99
C ARG A 12 36.16 3.85 2.83
N GLU A 13 35.60 3.38 3.94
CA GLU A 13 34.40 2.56 3.92
C GLU A 13 33.17 3.44 3.63
N PRO A 14 32.45 3.20 2.52
CA PRO A 14 31.16 3.86 2.30
C PRO A 14 30.18 3.53 3.44
N PRO A 15 29.24 4.43 3.78
CA PRO A 15 28.30 4.22 4.88
C PRO A 15 27.19 3.24 4.49
N TYR A 16 27.53 1.97 4.27
CA TYR A 16 26.60 0.94 3.78
C TYR A 16 25.35 0.79 4.66
N LYS A 17 25.49 0.93 5.98
CA LYS A 17 24.35 0.85 6.92
C LYS A 17 23.28 1.91 6.62
N ALA A 18 23.71 3.13 6.33
CA ALA A 18 22.79 4.22 5.99
C ALA A 18 22.12 3.97 4.63
N ILE A 19 22.91 3.52 3.64
CA ILE A 19 22.41 3.19 2.30
C ILE A 19 21.35 2.09 2.38
N THR A 20 21.64 0.99 3.10
CA THR A 20 20.68 -0.11 3.29
C THR A 20 19.40 0.35 3.97
N PHE A 21 19.51 1.18 5.02
CA PHE A 21 18.32 1.71 5.70
C PHE A 21 17.45 2.56 4.77
N VAL A 22 18.06 3.44 3.98
CA VAL A 22 17.34 4.27 3.00
C VAL A 22 16.65 3.40 1.95
N VAL A 23 17.35 2.40 1.41
CA VAL A 23 16.77 1.49 0.42
C VAL A 23 15.58 0.72 1.00
N LEU A 24 15.69 0.21 2.22
CA LEU A 24 14.58 -0.48 2.89
C LEU A 24 13.38 0.44 3.15
N ALA A 25 13.62 1.68 3.57
CA ALA A 25 12.57 2.66 3.78
C ALA A 25 11.83 2.97 2.47
N VAL A 26 12.57 3.20 1.38
CA VAL A 26 11.99 3.44 0.05
C VAL A 26 11.17 2.24 -0.42
N LEU A 27 11.70 1.02 -0.28
CA LEU A 27 10.98 -0.19 -0.63
C LEU A 27 9.69 -0.33 0.18
N ALA A 28 9.72 -0.11 1.50
CA ALA A 28 8.54 -0.17 2.35
C ALA A 28 7.45 0.82 1.91
N VAL A 29 7.83 2.04 1.53
CA VAL A 29 6.91 3.04 0.97
C VAL A 29 6.31 2.54 -0.35
N ILE A 30 7.13 2.04 -1.27
CA ILE A 30 6.66 1.51 -2.56
C ILE A 30 5.66 0.36 -2.33
N PHE A 31 6.01 -0.62 -1.50
CA PHE A 31 5.12 -1.75 -1.19
C PHE A 31 3.80 -1.29 -0.58
N THR A 32 3.83 -0.31 0.32
CA THR A 32 2.62 0.25 0.94
C THR A 32 1.73 0.93 -0.09
N LEU A 33 2.30 1.78 -0.95
CA LEU A 33 1.55 2.46 -2.00
C LEU A 33 0.92 1.47 -2.98
N VAL A 34 1.68 0.46 -3.41
CA VAL A 34 1.19 -0.62 -4.27
C VAL A 34 0.04 -1.37 -3.58
N TYR A 35 0.21 -1.75 -2.32
CA TYR A 35 -0.84 -2.44 -1.56
C TYR A 35 -2.15 -1.63 -1.53
N ILE A 36 -2.08 -0.32 -1.26
CA ILE A 36 -3.25 0.57 -1.23
C ILE A 36 -3.87 0.73 -2.62
N GLN A 37 -3.05 0.92 -3.68
CA GLN A 37 -3.52 0.98 -5.07
C GLN A 37 -4.33 -0.26 -5.45
N PHE A 38 -3.82 -1.47 -5.17
CA PHE A 38 -4.49 -2.73 -5.48
C PHE A 38 -5.76 -2.97 -4.66
N ARG A 39 -5.91 -2.33 -3.49
CA ARG A 39 -7.15 -2.35 -2.70
C ARG A 39 -8.16 -1.28 -3.12
N GLY A 40 -7.86 -0.50 -4.17
CA GLY A 40 -8.70 0.60 -4.62
C GLY A 40 -8.77 1.74 -3.59
N GLY A 41 -7.76 1.89 -2.73
CA GLY A 41 -7.72 2.95 -1.72
C GLY A 41 -7.64 4.36 -2.30
N PHE A 42 -7.20 4.48 -3.56
CA PHE A 42 -7.15 5.74 -4.30
C PHE A 42 -8.33 5.92 -5.29
N THR A 43 -9.28 4.98 -5.32
CA THR A 43 -10.49 5.09 -6.13
C THR A 43 -11.57 5.84 -5.34
N PRO A 44 -12.07 6.99 -5.83
CA PRO A 44 -13.17 7.70 -5.17
C PRO A 44 -14.40 6.80 -5.00
N LYS A 45 -15.01 6.84 -3.82
CA LYS A 45 -16.24 6.08 -3.51
C LYS A 45 -17.34 7.07 -3.13
N THR A 46 -18.55 6.83 -3.66
CA THR A 46 -19.73 7.62 -3.32
C THR A 46 -20.63 6.78 -2.43
N GLU A 47 -20.99 7.31 -1.26
CA GLU A 47 -21.93 6.65 -0.37
C GLU A 47 -23.36 6.86 -0.87
N LEU A 48 -24.11 5.76 -0.98
CA LEU A 48 -25.50 5.76 -1.44
C LEU A 48 -26.36 5.10 -0.36
N THR A 49 -27.45 5.76 0.00
CA THR A 49 -28.47 5.21 0.90
C THR A 49 -29.67 4.76 0.07
N MET A 50 -30.08 3.51 0.21
CA MET A 50 -31.27 2.98 -0.45
C MET A 50 -32.38 2.74 0.56
N LEU A 51 -33.60 3.17 0.22
CA LEU A 51 -34.80 2.87 0.98
C LEU A 51 -35.53 1.69 0.36
N ALA A 52 -35.75 0.64 1.14
CA ALA A 52 -36.54 -0.51 0.76
C ALA A 52 -37.52 -0.84 1.88
N SER A 53 -38.74 -1.25 1.53
CA SER A 53 -39.75 -1.66 2.51
C SER A 53 -39.35 -2.94 3.27
N ARG A 54 -38.44 -3.73 2.71
CA ARG A 54 -37.78 -4.87 3.37
C ARG A 54 -36.34 -5.00 2.89
N ALA A 55 -35.44 -5.37 3.81
CA ALA A 55 -34.17 -5.98 3.44
C ALA A 55 -34.50 -7.30 2.71
N GLY A 56 -34.12 -7.44 1.44
CA GLY A 56 -34.25 -8.72 0.75
C GLY A 56 -33.49 -9.82 1.53
N LEU A 57 -33.75 -11.10 1.23
CA LEU A 57 -33.21 -12.28 1.93
C LEU A 57 -31.66 -12.36 2.03
N VAL A 58 -30.91 -11.38 1.49
CA VAL A 58 -29.44 -11.39 1.36
C VAL A 58 -28.82 -9.98 1.51
N MET A 59 -29.56 -9.01 2.07
CA MET A 59 -29.01 -7.67 2.33
C MET A 59 -28.35 -7.70 3.71
N ASP A 60 -27.07 -8.06 3.74
CA ASP A 60 -26.21 -8.05 4.93
C ASP A 60 -25.03 -7.08 4.70
N PRO A 61 -24.40 -6.53 5.76
CA PRO A 61 -23.16 -5.78 5.62
C PRO A 61 -22.07 -6.60 4.90
N GLY A 62 -21.41 -5.99 3.92
CA GLY A 62 -20.44 -6.67 3.06
C GLY A 62 -21.02 -7.39 1.85
N SER A 63 -22.35 -7.54 1.75
CA SER A 63 -23.01 -8.08 0.55
C SER A 63 -22.67 -7.25 -0.68
N LYS A 64 -22.49 -7.93 -1.81
CA LYS A 64 -22.17 -7.27 -3.09
C LYS A 64 -23.35 -6.41 -3.57
N VAL A 65 -23.03 -5.23 -4.07
CA VAL A 65 -23.98 -4.33 -4.73
C VAL A 65 -23.66 -4.35 -6.22
N THR A 66 -24.67 -4.64 -7.04
CA THR A 66 -24.49 -4.77 -8.49
C THR A 66 -25.32 -3.75 -9.26
N TYR A 67 -24.76 -3.22 -10.33
CA TYR A 67 -25.47 -2.42 -11.33
C TYR A 67 -25.42 -3.14 -12.67
N ASN A 68 -26.59 -3.43 -13.27
CA ASN A 68 -26.71 -4.21 -14.51
C ASN A 68 -25.92 -5.54 -14.48
N GLY A 69 -25.87 -6.20 -13.31
CA GLY A 69 -25.15 -7.47 -13.11
C GLY A 69 -23.66 -7.33 -12.79
N VAL A 70 -23.08 -6.13 -12.84
CA VAL A 70 -21.66 -5.87 -12.52
C VAL A 70 -21.53 -5.41 -11.07
N GLU A 71 -20.59 -5.97 -10.30
CA GLU A 71 -20.28 -5.51 -8.94
C GLU A 71 -19.71 -4.10 -8.95
N ILE A 72 -20.37 -3.18 -8.25
CA ILE A 72 -19.95 -1.77 -8.12
C ILE A 72 -19.53 -1.40 -6.69
N GLY A 73 -19.80 -2.27 -5.71
CA GLY A 73 -19.49 -1.98 -4.31
C GLY A 73 -20.06 -3.03 -3.36
N ARG A 74 -20.09 -2.67 -2.08
CA ARG A 74 -20.58 -3.52 -0.98
C ARG A 74 -21.47 -2.73 -0.05
N VAL A 75 -22.42 -3.41 0.59
CA VAL A 75 -23.28 -2.82 1.62
C VAL A 75 -22.43 -2.41 2.82
N GLY A 76 -22.47 -1.13 3.20
CA GLY A 76 -21.70 -0.61 4.33
C GLY A 76 -22.41 -0.85 5.66
N SER A 77 -23.65 -0.40 5.78
CA SER A 77 -24.48 -0.57 6.98
C SER A 77 -25.95 -0.74 6.60
N ILE A 78 -26.71 -1.28 7.55
CA ILE A 78 -28.17 -1.47 7.47
C ILE A 78 -28.73 -1.03 8.81
N ALA A 79 -29.82 -0.26 8.79
CA ALA A 79 -30.54 0.24 9.95
C ALA A 79 -31.89 -0.45 10.10
#